data_AF-A0A3M0VVV7-F1
#
_entry.id   AF-A0A3M0VVV7-F1
#
_cell.length_a   1.000
_cell.length_b   1.000
_cell.length_c   1.000
_cell.angle_alpha   90.00
_cell.angle_beta   90.00
_cell.angle_gamma   90.00
#
_symmetry.space_group_name_H-M   'P 1'
#
loop_
_entity.id
_entity.type
_entity.pdbx_description
1 polymer ?
#
loop_
_entity_poly.entity_id
_entity_poly.type
_entity_poly.pdbx_seq_one_letter_code
_entity_poly.pdbx_strand_id
1 'polypeptide(L)'
;MASSPTELELSPSKARQAATTSLAWTRITSWLTTLLWPAPVPPFEQNPATLAYLQQLMHANLAADQVGRLQAEVEREQLLVFDDDQQQSANRTCTAPAGAASLPLKTKLVGAQAEAELEQMRLRTAQWARESKQIGLKTDEYERRIAALARHVEDVDHEYDYDRDSDHNRGVGEIEASRQRLARVESKRSEIRALEQRLRGFHGLPPDLDASQDEVKRAQLELDRWKSKREEMFEQL
;
A
#
# COMPACT_ATOMS: atom_id res chain seq x y z
N MET A 1 -50.10 -1.51 -32.02
CA MET A 1 -50.01 -0.54 -30.92
C MET A 1 -48.58 -0.58 -30.43
N ALA A 2 -47.79 0.43 -30.78
CA ALA A 2 -46.36 0.47 -30.49
C ALA A 2 -46.14 0.72 -29.00
N SER A 3 -45.43 -0.19 -28.35
CA SER A 3 -44.99 -0.04 -26.96
C SER A 3 -44.05 1.17 -26.86
N SER A 4 -44.48 2.18 -26.13
CA SER A 4 -43.70 3.36 -25.79
C SER A 4 -42.43 2.97 -25.03
N PRO A 5 -41.23 3.35 -25.48
CA PRO A 5 -40.03 3.14 -24.69
C PRO A 5 -39.90 4.22 -23.61
N THR A 6 -39.59 3.77 -22.39
CA THR A 6 -38.75 4.46 -21.40
C THR A 6 -39.10 5.91 -21.01
N GLU A 7 -40.01 6.06 -20.04
CA GLU A 7 -40.13 7.30 -19.24
C GLU A 7 -39.63 7.12 -17.79
N LEU A 8 -39.24 5.89 -17.40
CA LEU A 8 -38.73 5.56 -16.05
C LEU A 8 -37.19 5.41 -15.94
N GLU A 9 -36.44 5.62 -17.02
CA GLU A 9 -34.96 5.43 -17.08
C GLU A 9 -34.14 6.73 -16.94
N LEU A 10 -34.77 7.90 -16.92
CA LEU A 10 -34.10 9.19 -17.11
C LEU A 10 -33.96 10.02 -15.81
N SER A 11 -33.53 9.41 -14.70
CA SER A 11 -33.00 10.23 -13.60
C SER A 11 -31.58 10.69 -13.98
N PRO A 12 -31.27 12.00 -14.00
CA PRO A 12 -29.93 12.51 -14.29
C PRO A 12 -28.84 11.85 -13.44
N SER A 13 -29.17 11.43 -12.22
CA SER A 13 -28.27 10.70 -11.33
C SER A 13 -27.92 9.31 -11.83
N LYS A 14 -28.90 8.54 -12.34
CA LYS A 14 -28.65 7.21 -12.93
C LYS A 14 -27.86 7.31 -14.23
N ALA A 15 -28.18 8.29 -15.07
CA ALA A 15 -27.41 8.55 -16.30
C ALA A 15 -25.95 8.91 -16.01
N ARG A 16 -25.70 9.74 -14.98
CA ARG A 16 -24.34 10.05 -14.52
C ARG A 16 -23.62 8.81 -13.98
N GLN A 17 -24.29 7.97 -13.20
CA GLN A 17 -23.71 6.72 -12.69
C GLN A 17 -23.37 5.73 -13.82
N ALA A 18 -24.24 5.61 -14.84
CA ALA A 18 -23.95 4.78 -16.01
C ALA A 18 -22.77 5.32 -16.83
N ALA A 19 -22.67 6.65 -16.97
CA ALA A 19 -21.54 7.28 -17.65
C ALA A 19 -20.21 7.10 -16.89
N THR A 20 -20.20 7.22 -15.56
CA THR A 20 -18.99 7.03 -14.75
C THR A 20 -18.53 5.57 -14.76
N THR A 21 -19.45 4.61 -14.70
CA THR A 21 -19.09 3.19 -14.79
C THR A 21 -18.59 2.83 -16.19
N SER A 22 -19.20 3.37 -17.25
CA SER A 22 -18.72 3.18 -18.63
C SER A 22 -17.29 3.72 -18.83
N LEU A 23 -16.99 4.90 -18.29
CA LEU A 23 -15.64 5.47 -18.31
C LEU A 23 -14.64 4.59 -17.53
N ALA A 24 -15.05 4.09 -16.35
CA ALA A 24 -14.22 3.22 -15.53
C ALA A 24 -13.85 1.92 -16.27
N TRP A 25 -14.82 1.29 -16.94
CA TRP A 25 -14.58 0.11 -17.77
C TRP A 25 -13.63 0.40 -18.91
N THR A 26 -13.79 1.52 -19.61
CA THR A 26 -12.92 1.91 -20.72
C THR A 26 -11.47 2.07 -20.25
N ARG A 27 -11.27 2.69 -19.08
CA ARG A 27 -9.95 2.87 -18.48
C ARG A 27 -9.30 1.54 -18.11
N ILE A 28 -10.05 0.62 -17.50
CA ILE A 28 -9.55 -0.71 -17.13
C ILE A 28 -9.21 -1.53 -18.38
N THR A 29 -10.06 -1.53 -19.41
CA THR A 29 -9.79 -2.29 -20.64
C THR A 29 -8.55 -1.77 -21.37
N SER A 30 -8.36 -0.45 -21.44
CA SER A 30 -7.14 0.16 -21.99
C SER A 30 -5.90 -0.32 -21.22
N TRP A 31 -5.95 -0.26 -19.89
CA TRP A 31 -4.85 -0.71 -19.02
C TRP A 31 -4.55 -2.21 -19.14
N LEU A 32 -5.57 -3.06 -19.17
CA LEU A 32 -5.39 -4.51 -19.39
C LEU A 32 -4.81 -4.81 -20.77
N THR A 33 -5.20 -4.06 -21.80
CA THR A 33 -4.66 -4.22 -23.17
C THR A 33 -3.17 -3.89 -23.21
N THR A 34 -2.72 -2.88 -22.47
CA THR A 34 -1.29 -2.57 -22.37
C THR A 34 -0.52 -3.63 -21.58
N LEU A 35 -1.14 -4.24 -20.57
CA LEU A 35 -0.50 -5.22 -19.69
C LEU A 35 -0.40 -6.61 -20.32
N LEU A 36 -1.39 -7.02 -21.12
CA LEU A 36 -1.53 -8.38 -21.65
C LEU A 36 -1.00 -8.56 -23.07
N TRP A 37 -0.45 -7.50 -23.70
CA TRP A 37 0.07 -7.58 -25.07
C TRP A 37 1.17 -8.67 -25.19
N PRO A 38 1.14 -9.54 -26.23
CA PRO A 38 0.28 -9.51 -27.43
C PRO A 38 -1.06 -10.27 -27.33
N ALA A 39 -1.38 -10.87 -26.18
CA ALA A 39 -2.61 -11.64 -26.01
C ALA A 39 -3.83 -10.72 -25.80
N PRO A 40 -5.00 -11.01 -26.42
CA PRO A 40 -6.21 -10.25 -26.16
C PRO A 40 -6.68 -10.45 -24.72
N VAL A 41 -7.29 -9.42 -24.13
CA VAL A 41 -7.87 -9.50 -22.79
C VAL A 41 -8.93 -10.61 -22.77
N PRO A 42 -8.82 -11.62 -21.88
CA PRO A 42 -9.82 -12.68 -21.76
C PRO A 42 -11.22 -12.10 -21.46
N PRO A 43 -12.30 -12.72 -21.96
CA PRO A 43 -13.65 -12.27 -21.63
C PRO A 43 -13.90 -12.51 -20.14
N PHE A 44 -14.46 -11.52 -19.46
CA PHE A 44 -14.85 -11.61 -18.06
C PHE A 44 -16.21 -10.93 -17.81
N GLU A 45 -16.85 -11.29 -16.71
CA GLU A 45 -18.14 -10.74 -16.30
C GLU A 45 -17.98 -9.27 -15.85
N GLN A 46 -18.73 -8.38 -16.50
CA GLN A 46 -18.79 -6.95 -16.14
C GLN A 46 -19.81 -6.75 -15.03
N ASN A 47 -19.34 -6.86 -13.79
CA ASN A 47 -20.12 -6.75 -12.56
C ASN A 47 -19.53 -5.59 -11.72
N PRO A 48 -20.32 -4.83 -10.94
CA PRO A 48 -19.78 -3.82 -10.03
C PRO A 48 -18.67 -4.36 -9.09
N ALA A 49 -18.78 -5.61 -8.63
CA ALA A 49 -17.75 -6.23 -7.80
C ALA A 49 -16.43 -6.44 -8.57
N THR A 50 -16.50 -6.89 -9.82
CA THR A 50 -15.31 -7.06 -10.67
C THR A 50 -14.70 -5.72 -11.06
N LEU A 51 -15.53 -4.70 -11.30
CA LEU A 51 -15.07 -3.33 -11.53
C LEU A 51 -14.24 -2.82 -10.35
N ALA A 52 -14.78 -2.91 -9.13
CA ALA A 52 -14.12 -2.43 -7.93
C ALA A 52 -12.77 -3.14 -7.70
N TYR A 53 -12.74 -4.46 -7.87
CA TYR A 53 -11.51 -5.24 -7.74
C TYR A 53 -10.46 -4.83 -8.79
N LEU A 54 -10.86 -4.71 -10.06
CA LEU A 54 -9.94 -4.32 -11.15
C LEU A 54 -9.45 -2.88 -11.00
N GLN A 55 -10.28 -1.96 -10.50
CA GLN A 55 -9.86 -0.60 -10.17
C GLN A 55 -8.82 -0.58 -9.05
N GLN A 56 -9.04 -1.36 -8.00
CA GLN A 56 -8.10 -1.48 -6.89
C GLN A 56 -6.76 -2.07 -7.36
N LEU A 57 -6.80 -3.12 -8.18
CA LEU A 57 -5.60 -3.73 -8.76
C LEU A 57 -4.85 -2.76 -9.66
N MET A 58 -5.56 -2.02 -10.52
CA MET A 58 -4.97 -1.00 -11.38
C MET A 58 -4.26 0.07 -10.54
N HIS A 59 -4.90 0.59 -9.49
CA HIS A 59 -4.28 1.59 -8.62
C HIS A 59 -3.09 1.03 -7.84
N ALA A 60 -3.17 -0.20 -7.35
CA ALA A 60 -2.07 -0.85 -6.65
C ALA A 60 -0.86 -1.07 -7.56
N ASN A 61 -1.08 -1.50 -8.80
CA ASN A 61 0.00 -1.67 -9.78
C ASN A 61 0.64 -0.32 -10.15
N LEU A 62 -0.17 0.71 -10.41
CA LEU A 62 0.37 2.05 -10.69
C LEU A 62 1.19 2.61 -9.52
N ALA A 63 0.76 2.36 -8.29
CA ALA A 63 1.52 2.72 -7.09
C ALA A 63 2.83 1.94 -6.98
N ALA A 64 2.82 0.63 -7.25
CA ALA A 64 4.01 -0.20 -7.27
C ALA A 64 5.01 0.27 -8.34
N ASP A 65 4.55 0.58 -9.55
CA ASP A 65 5.38 1.12 -10.63
C ASP A 65 5.98 2.48 -10.27
N GLN A 66 5.25 3.31 -9.52
CA GLN A 66 5.78 4.57 -9.01
C GLN A 66 6.87 4.35 -7.96
N VAL A 67 6.64 3.44 -7.01
CA VAL A 67 7.64 3.09 -5.99
C VAL A 67 8.91 2.53 -6.62
N GLY A 68 8.79 1.60 -7.58
CA GLY A 68 9.95 1.05 -8.28
C GLY A 68 10.76 2.10 -9.04
N ARG A 69 10.09 3.07 -9.67
CA ARG A 69 10.77 4.20 -10.32
C ARG A 69 11.52 5.08 -9.33
N LEU A 70 10.92 5.39 -8.17
CA LEU A 70 11.58 6.17 -7.13
C LEU A 70 12.78 5.42 -6.52
N GLN A 71 12.64 4.11 -6.31
CA GLN A 71 13.73 3.28 -5.82
C GLN A 71 14.92 3.27 -6.80
N ALA A 72 14.66 3.10 -8.10
CA ALA A 72 15.71 3.15 -9.12
C ALA A 72 16.42 4.50 -9.18
N GLU A 73 15.70 5.62 -8.97
CA GLU A 73 16.30 6.95 -8.91
C GLU A 73 17.18 7.11 -7.67
N VAL A 74 16.69 6.68 -6.49
CA VAL A 74 17.46 6.71 -5.25
C VAL A 74 18.73 5.87 -5.37
N GLU A 75 18.65 4.66 -5.92
CA GLU A 75 19.81 3.80 -6.16
C GLU A 75 20.81 4.47 -7.11
N ARG A 76 20.32 5.13 -8.17
CA ARG A 76 21.15 5.90 -9.10
C ARG A 76 21.86 7.06 -8.41
N GLU A 77 21.17 7.83 -7.58
CA GLU A 77 21.76 8.94 -6.83
C GLU A 77 22.80 8.45 -5.81
N GLN A 78 22.54 7.34 -5.12
CA GLN A 78 23.49 6.73 -4.19
C GLN A 78 24.79 6.30 -4.87
N LEU A 79 24.71 5.73 -6.08
CA LEU A 79 25.89 5.37 -6.86
C LEU A 79 26.72 6.60 -7.25
N LEU A 80 26.07 7.70 -7.65
CA LEU A 80 26.78 8.94 -7.98
C LEU A 80 27.53 9.51 -6.77
N VAL A 81 26.90 9.52 -5.59
CA VAL A 81 27.56 9.96 -4.35
C VAL A 81 28.75 9.07 -4.00
N PHE A 82 28.61 7.75 -4.16
CA PHE A 82 29.71 6.82 -3.89
C PHE A 82 30.88 7.00 -4.85
N ASP A 83 30.62 7.20 -6.15
CA ASP A 83 31.66 7.48 -7.14
C ASP A 83 32.38 8.82 -6.86
N ASP A 84 31.64 9.86 -6.46
CA ASP A 84 32.21 11.14 -6.06
C ASP A 84 33.10 11.01 -4.81
N ASP A 85 32.69 10.23 -3.81
CA ASP A 85 33.47 9.96 -2.60
C ASP A 85 34.74 9.13 -2.90
N GLN A 86 34.68 8.17 -3.83
CA GLN A 86 35.85 7.43 -4.32
C GLN A 86 36.82 8.36 -5.06
N GLN A 87 36.33 9.28 -5.89
CA GLN A 87 37.18 10.24 -6.59
C GLN A 87 37.80 11.27 -5.64
N GLN A 88 37.05 11.74 -4.63
CA GLN A 88 37.57 12.66 -3.62
C GLN A 88 38.59 11.99 -2.69
N SER A 89 38.38 10.73 -2.30
CA SER A 89 39.34 10.00 -1.49
C SER A 89 40.62 9.69 -2.27
N ALA A 90 40.54 9.30 -3.54
CA ALA A 90 41.70 9.13 -4.43
C ALA A 90 42.48 10.45 -4.65
N ASN A 91 41.80 11.59 -4.76
CA ASN A 91 42.43 12.90 -4.87
C ASN A 91 43.12 13.35 -3.56
N ARG A 92 42.62 12.92 -2.39
CA ARG A 92 43.20 13.27 -1.07
C ARG A 92 44.46 12.47 -0.74
N THR A 93 44.60 11.23 -1.21
CA THR A 93 45.76 10.38 -0.91
C THR A 93 47.03 10.71 -1.71
N CYS A 94 46.96 11.59 -2.72
CA CYS A 94 48.12 11.95 -3.55
C CYS A 94 48.69 13.36 -3.29
N THR A 95 48.26 14.10 -2.27
CA THR A 95 48.68 15.50 -2.12
C THR A 95 49.16 15.87 -0.70
N ALA A 96 50.48 15.79 -0.46
CA ALA A 96 51.30 16.85 0.18
C ALA A 96 52.78 16.42 0.38
N PRO A 97 53.77 17.36 0.44
CA PRO A 97 53.69 18.81 0.22
C PRO A 97 54.71 19.32 -0.82
N ALA A 98 54.31 20.21 -1.72
CA ALA A 98 55.27 21.04 -2.44
C ALA A 98 54.65 22.38 -2.82
N GLY A 99 55.25 23.45 -2.31
CA GLY A 99 55.34 24.71 -3.02
C GLY A 99 54.07 25.55 -3.04
N ALA A 100 54.06 26.57 -2.19
CA ALA A 100 53.37 27.82 -2.47
C ALA A 100 53.75 28.31 -3.88
N ALA A 101 52.86 28.11 -4.84
CA ALA A 101 52.90 28.76 -6.13
C ALA A 101 51.50 29.30 -6.40
N SER A 102 51.29 30.53 -5.93
CA SER A 102 50.32 31.45 -6.50
C SER A 102 50.57 31.46 -8.01
N LEU A 103 49.68 30.83 -8.78
CA LEU A 103 49.61 31.04 -10.21
C LEU A 103 48.62 32.18 -10.47
N PRO A 104 49.03 33.19 -11.25
CA PRO A 104 48.19 34.33 -11.54
C PRO A 104 47.03 33.85 -12.40
N LEU A 105 45.81 34.15 -11.93
CA LEU A 105 44.58 34.06 -12.70
C LEU A 105 44.78 34.93 -13.95
N LYS A 106 45.21 34.31 -15.06
CA LYS A 106 45.23 34.94 -16.38
C LYS A 106 43.79 35.08 -16.82
N THR A 107 43.15 36.15 -16.33
CA THR A 107 41.96 36.75 -16.88
C THR A 107 42.25 37.16 -18.32
N LYS A 108 41.95 36.26 -19.25
CA LYS A 108 41.65 36.60 -20.64
C LYS A 108 40.21 36.19 -20.92
N LEU A 109 39.27 36.77 -20.18
CA LEU A 109 37.89 36.85 -20.65
C LEU A 109 37.71 38.26 -21.18
N VAL A 110 37.54 38.34 -22.48
CA VAL A 110 37.16 39.53 -23.22
C VAL A 110 35.95 40.14 -22.51
N GLY A 111 36.01 41.42 -22.12
CA GLY A 111 35.01 42.07 -21.25
C GLY A 111 33.56 41.84 -21.69
N ALA A 112 33.32 41.72 -23.00
CA ALA A 112 31.99 41.43 -23.56
C ALA A 112 31.41 40.05 -23.18
N GLN A 113 32.23 39.01 -23.00
CA GLN A 113 31.75 37.68 -22.59
C GLN A 113 31.45 37.62 -21.09
N ALA A 114 32.28 38.24 -20.27
CA ALA A 114 32.07 38.34 -18.82
C ALA A 114 30.80 39.15 -18.49
N GLU A 115 30.56 40.24 -19.24
CA GLU A 115 29.34 41.05 -19.11
C GLU A 115 28.10 40.26 -19.55
N ALA A 116 28.18 39.47 -20.62
CA ALA A 116 27.08 38.62 -21.07
C ALA A 116 26.74 37.51 -20.07
N GLU A 117 27.74 36.85 -19.47
CA GLU A 117 27.54 35.84 -18.43
C GLU A 117 26.95 36.45 -17.14
N LEU A 118 27.42 37.64 -16.76
CA LEU A 118 26.86 38.37 -15.62
C LEU A 118 25.39 38.74 -15.85
N GLU A 119 25.05 39.17 -17.06
CA GLU A 119 23.68 39.51 -17.42
C GLU A 119 22.77 38.26 -17.49
N GLN A 120 23.27 37.15 -18.01
CA GLN A 120 22.58 35.86 -17.95
C GLN A 120 22.34 35.40 -16.50
N MET A 121 23.32 35.57 -15.63
CA MET A 121 23.20 35.23 -14.21
C MET A 121 22.13 36.10 -13.54
N ARG A 122 22.15 37.41 -13.78
CA ARG A 122 21.12 38.35 -13.29
C ARG A 122 19.72 37.98 -13.76
N LEU A 123 19.55 37.61 -15.03
CA LEU A 123 18.27 37.16 -15.57
C LEU A 123 17.77 35.90 -14.86
N ARG A 124 18.65 34.92 -14.61
CA ARG A 124 18.30 33.69 -13.85
C ARG A 124 17.93 34.02 -12.41
N THR A 125 18.67 34.88 -11.72
CA THR A 125 18.32 35.32 -10.36
C THR A 125 16.96 36.02 -10.32
N ALA A 126 16.67 36.87 -11.31
CA ALA A 126 15.38 37.53 -11.43
C ALA A 126 14.24 36.53 -11.70
N GLN A 127 14.48 35.50 -12.52
CA GLN A 127 13.51 34.43 -12.75
C GLN A 127 13.24 33.62 -11.48
N TRP A 128 14.29 33.16 -10.79
CA TRP A 128 14.15 32.40 -9.54
C TRP A 128 13.40 33.21 -8.48
N ALA A 129 13.67 34.50 -8.36
CA ALA A 129 12.94 35.38 -7.46
C ALA A 129 11.43 35.47 -7.77
N ARG A 130 11.04 35.36 -9.06
CA ARG A 130 9.62 35.31 -9.45
C ARG A 130 8.99 33.96 -9.13
N GLU A 131 9.68 32.87 -9.42
CA GLU A 131 9.21 31.50 -9.16
C GLU A 131 9.04 31.25 -7.66
N SER A 132 9.99 31.66 -6.82
CA SER A 132 9.87 31.56 -5.36
C SER A 132 8.66 32.32 -4.82
N LYS A 133 8.41 33.53 -5.34
CA LYS A 133 7.21 34.30 -4.98
C LYS A 133 5.92 33.58 -5.40
N GLN A 134 5.90 33.00 -6.59
CA GLN A 134 4.74 32.26 -7.09
C GLN A 134 4.46 31.00 -6.24
N ILE A 135 5.48 30.25 -5.87
CA ILE A 135 5.34 29.08 -4.99
C ILE A 135 4.84 29.53 -3.62
N GLY A 136 5.38 30.60 -3.05
CA GLY A 136 4.89 31.17 -1.78
C GLY A 136 3.40 31.51 -1.83
N LEU A 137 2.94 32.18 -2.89
CA LEU A 137 1.51 32.47 -3.07
C LEU A 137 0.64 31.20 -3.14
N LYS A 138 1.13 30.14 -3.81
CA LYS A 138 0.42 28.84 -3.87
C LYS A 138 0.39 28.15 -2.52
N THR A 139 1.49 28.19 -1.76
CA THR A 139 1.53 27.65 -0.40
C THR A 139 0.51 28.35 0.48
N ASP A 140 0.48 29.69 0.48
CA ASP A 140 -0.50 30.47 1.22
C ASP A 140 -1.95 30.16 0.80
N GLU A 141 -2.20 29.95 -0.49
CA GLU A 141 -3.52 29.57 -1.00
C GLU A 141 -3.92 28.17 -0.51
N TYR A 142 -3.02 27.19 -0.58
CA TYR A 142 -3.29 25.84 -0.09
C TYR A 142 -3.48 25.82 1.42
N GLU A 143 -2.71 26.59 2.18
CA GLU A 143 -2.91 26.76 3.61
C GLU A 143 -4.28 27.35 3.92
N ARG A 144 -4.69 28.43 3.24
CA ARG A 144 -6.05 29.00 3.39
C ARG A 144 -7.14 28.00 3.01
N ARG A 145 -6.94 27.21 1.95
CA ARG A 145 -7.90 26.19 1.51
C ARG A 145 -8.02 25.04 2.51
N ILE A 146 -6.89 24.59 3.06
CA ILE A 146 -6.85 23.57 4.13
C ILE A 146 -7.55 24.12 5.37
N ALA A 147 -7.27 25.36 5.78
CA ALA A 147 -7.93 25.99 6.92
C ALA A 147 -9.44 26.16 6.70
N ALA A 148 -9.87 26.54 5.48
CA ALA A 148 -11.29 26.64 5.13
C ALA A 148 -11.99 25.26 5.13
N LEU A 149 -11.31 24.22 4.64
CA LEU A 149 -11.82 22.84 4.69
C LEU A 149 -11.89 22.32 6.13
N ALA A 150 -10.88 22.61 6.96
CA ALA A 150 -10.89 22.25 8.37
C ALA A 150 -12.05 22.91 9.11
N ARG A 151 -12.28 24.22 8.88
CA ARG A 151 -13.47 24.91 9.41
C ARG A 151 -14.76 24.33 8.88
N HIS A 152 -14.86 23.97 7.60
CA HIS A 152 -16.06 23.32 7.09
C HIS A 152 -16.30 21.95 7.76
N VAL A 153 -15.24 21.21 8.10
CA VAL A 153 -15.37 19.98 8.89
C VAL A 153 -15.87 20.31 10.31
N GLU A 154 -15.33 21.34 10.95
CA GLU A 154 -15.76 21.81 12.29
C GLU A 154 -17.18 22.42 12.30
N ASP A 155 -17.58 23.15 11.26
CA ASP A 155 -18.90 23.79 11.13
C ASP A 155 -19.99 22.73 10.83
N VAL A 156 -19.65 21.66 10.10
CA VAL A 156 -20.52 20.48 9.96
C VAL A 156 -20.76 19.80 11.32
N ASP A 157 -19.83 19.91 12.26
CA ASP A 157 -20.00 19.45 13.64
C ASP A 157 -20.86 20.42 14.49
N HIS A 158 -21.09 21.68 14.06
CA HIS A 158 -21.72 22.73 14.90
C HIS A 158 -23.10 23.27 14.44
N GLU A 159 -23.59 22.98 13.23
CA GLU A 159 -24.83 23.59 12.69
C GLU A 159 -26.16 22.83 12.99
N TYR A 160 -26.15 21.79 13.82
CA TYR A 160 -27.41 21.21 14.35
C TYR A 160 -27.28 20.84 15.83
N ASP A 161 -27.24 21.86 16.69
CA ASP A 161 -27.38 21.74 18.15
C ASP A 161 -28.86 21.73 18.59
N TYR A 162 -29.63 20.81 17.99
CA TYR A 162 -30.81 20.17 18.55
C TYR A 162 -30.95 18.81 17.83
N ASP A 163 -30.66 17.72 18.55
CA ASP A 163 -30.78 16.29 18.13
C ASP A 163 -29.77 15.72 17.10
N ARG A 164 -28.47 16.01 17.23
CA ARG A 164 -27.40 15.37 16.40
C ARG A 164 -26.38 14.51 17.15
N ASP A 165 -26.74 13.93 18.30
CA ASP A 165 -25.91 12.88 18.92
C ASP A 165 -26.09 11.48 18.28
N SER A 166 -27.03 11.33 17.32
CA SER A 166 -27.53 10.01 16.93
C SER A 166 -26.90 9.39 15.68
N ASP A 167 -26.27 10.14 14.76
CA ASP A 167 -25.77 9.56 13.49
C ASP A 167 -24.24 9.57 13.33
N HIS A 168 -23.50 10.55 13.87
CA HIS A 168 -22.02 10.53 13.84
C HIS A 168 -21.43 9.63 14.94
N ASN A 169 -22.02 9.64 16.14
CA ASN A 169 -21.65 8.72 17.22
C ASN A 169 -22.08 7.27 16.90
N ARG A 170 -23.11 7.08 16.06
CA ARG A 170 -23.49 5.78 15.52
C ARG A 170 -22.46 5.21 14.57
N GLY A 171 -21.83 6.04 13.72
CA GLY A 171 -20.72 5.61 12.87
C GLY A 171 -19.48 5.20 13.67
N VAL A 172 -19.09 6.00 14.68
CA VAL A 172 -17.94 5.67 15.55
C VAL A 172 -18.22 4.44 16.41
N GLY A 173 -19.42 4.34 17.00
CA GLY A 173 -19.86 3.16 17.75
C GLY A 173 -19.97 1.91 16.88
N GLU A 174 -20.36 2.05 15.60
CA GLU A 174 -20.42 0.94 14.64
C GLU A 174 -19.01 0.46 14.23
N ILE A 175 -18.05 1.37 14.11
CA ILE A 175 -16.64 1.04 13.91
C ILE A 175 -16.08 0.27 15.11
N GLU A 176 -16.37 0.73 16.34
CA GLU A 176 -15.90 0.07 17.55
C GLU A 176 -16.57 -1.30 17.78
N ALA A 177 -17.88 -1.40 17.53
CA ALA A 177 -18.61 -2.67 17.53
C ALA A 177 -18.07 -3.64 16.46
N SER A 178 -17.60 -3.13 15.32
CA SER A 178 -16.97 -3.94 14.27
C SER A 178 -15.60 -4.45 14.71
N ARG A 179 -14.80 -3.61 15.39
CA ARG A 179 -13.51 -4.02 15.98
C ARG A 179 -13.68 -5.11 17.05
N GLN A 180 -14.66 -4.96 17.94
CA GLN A 180 -14.97 -5.98 18.95
C GLN A 180 -15.43 -7.31 18.31
N ARG A 181 -16.22 -7.24 17.25
CA ARG A 181 -16.63 -8.43 16.48
C ARG A 181 -15.42 -9.13 15.86
N LEU A 182 -14.48 -8.40 15.27
CA LEU A 182 -13.24 -8.97 14.73
C LEU A 182 -12.40 -9.64 15.81
N ALA A 183 -12.19 -8.98 16.95
CA ALA A 183 -11.45 -9.54 18.07
C ALA A 183 -12.09 -10.84 18.60
N ARG A 184 -13.42 -10.89 18.68
CA ARG A 184 -14.16 -12.11 19.07
C ARG A 184 -13.98 -13.24 18.05
N VAL A 185 -13.99 -12.92 16.76
CA VAL A 185 -13.75 -13.90 15.69
C VAL A 185 -12.32 -14.43 15.76
N GLU A 186 -11.34 -13.57 16.00
CA GLU A 186 -9.94 -13.97 16.16
C GLU A 186 -9.73 -14.88 17.37
N SER A 187 -10.34 -14.55 18.52
CA SER A 187 -10.30 -15.40 19.71
C SER A 187 -10.95 -16.76 19.46
N LYS A 188 -12.09 -16.81 18.76
CA LYS A 188 -12.71 -18.08 18.39
C LYS A 188 -11.84 -18.86 17.40
N ARG A 189 -11.20 -18.18 16.45
CA ARG A 189 -10.29 -18.82 15.49
C ARG A 189 -9.06 -19.40 16.18
N SER A 190 -8.50 -18.72 17.18
CA SER A 190 -7.38 -19.28 17.95
C SER A 190 -7.81 -20.48 18.78
N GLU A 191 -8.97 -20.42 19.41
CA GLU A 191 -9.56 -21.54 20.14
C GLU A 191 -9.82 -22.75 19.23
N ILE A 192 -10.43 -22.54 18.07
CA ILE A 192 -10.65 -23.58 17.05
C ILE A 192 -9.30 -24.20 16.64
N ARG A 193 -8.28 -23.39 16.33
CA ARG A 193 -6.95 -23.91 15.98
C ARG A 193 -6.35 -24.76 17.10
N ALA A 194 -6.53 -24.37 18.36
CA ALA A 194 -6.04 -25.14 19.51
C ALA A 194 -6.80 -26.48 19.65
N LEU A 195 -8.13 -26.46 19.48
CA LEU A 195 -8.95 -27.68 19.48
C LEU A 195 -8.61 -28.60 18.31
N GLU A 196 -8.39 -28.05 17.11
CA GLU A 196 -7.93 -28.81 15.94
C GLU A 196 -6.56 -29.45 16.17
N GLN A 197 -5.61 -28.74 16.78
CA GLN A 197 -4.31 -29.33 17.15
C GLN A 197 -4.49 -30.49 18.13
N ARG A 198 -5.37 -30.34 19.13
CA ARG A 198 -5.70 -31.41 20.07
C ARG A 198 -6.37 -32.59 19.37
N LEU A 199 -7.33 -32.35 18.48
CA LEU A 199 -8.01 -33.38 17.69
C LEU A 199 -7.05 -34.15 16.77
N ARG A 200 -6.06 -33.48 16.18
CA ARG A 200 -5.01 -34.17 15.41
C ARG A 200 -4.24 -35.19 16.24
N GLY A 201 -4.07 -34.96 17.54
CA GLY A 201 -3.47 -35.94 18.46
C GLY A 201 -4.31 -37.20 18.67
N PHE A 202 -5.62 -37.14 18.39
CA PHE A 202 -6.56 -38.27 18.46
C PHE A 202 -6.89 -38.85 17.08
N HIS A 203 -6.15 -38.47 16.03
CA HIS A 203 -6.39 -38.96 14.68
C HIS A 203 -6.11 -40.48 14.62
N GLY A 204 -7.17 -41.28 14.51
CA GLY A 204 -7.11 -42.74 14.50
C GLY A 204 -8.08 -43.44 15.43
N LEU A 205 -8.70 -42.70 16.37
CA LEU A 205 -9.79 -43.26 17.19
C LEU A 205 -11.11 -43.30 16.39
N PRO A 206 -11.95 -44.33 16.59
CA PRO A 206 -13.31 -44.36 16.07
C PRO A 206 -14.11 -43.11 16.48
N PRO A 207 -15.04 -42.63 15.63
CA PRO A 207 -15.88 -41.49 15.94
C PRO A 207 -16.89 -41.75 17.08
N ASP A 208 -17.11 -43.02 17.42
CA ASP A 208 -17.97 -43.46 18.52
C ASP A 208 -17.21 -43.61 19.85
N LEU A 209 -17.83 -43.19 20.95
CA LEU A 209 -17.19 -43.06 22.26
C LEU A 209 -16.90 -44.42 22.88
N ASP A 210 -17.82 -45.38 22.74
CA ASP A 210 -17.66 -46.73 23.27
C ASP A 210 -16.58 -47.50 22.48
N ALA A 211 -16.63 -47.41 21.14
CA ALA A 211 -15.60 -48.00 20.27
C ALA A 211 -14.19 -47.43 20.56
N SER A 212 -14.08 -46.13 20.89
CA SER A 212 -12.81 -45.51 21.27
C SER A 212 -12.25 -46.06 22.59
N GLN A 213 -13.12 -46.36 23.57
CA GLN A 213 -12.71 -46.93 24.84
C GLN A 213 -12.22 -48.37 24.69
N ASP A 214 -12.85 -49.15 23.83
CA ASP A 214 -12.46 -50.54 23.59
C ASP A 214 -11.10 -50.63 22.89
N GLU A 215 -10.80 -49.74 21.94
CA GLU A 215 -9.49 -49.68 21.29
C GLU A 215 -8.39 -49.26 22.29
N VAL A 216 -8.68 -48.31 23.19
CA VAL A 216 -7.74 -47.92 24.26
C VAL A 216 -7.48 -49.08 25.21
N LYS A 217 -8.51 -49.81 25.65
CA LYS A 217 -8.36 -51.00 26.49
C LYS A 217 -7.54 -52.08 25.78
N ARG A 218 -7.77 -52.29 24.49
CA ARG A 218 -6.98 -53.22 23.67
C ARG A 218 -5.50 -52.84 23.66
N ALA A 219 -5.18 -51.58 23.38
CA ALA A 219 -3.81 -51.07 23.37
C ALA A 219 -3.13 -51.19 24.75
N GLN A 220 -3.88 -50.97 25.84
CA GLN A 220 -3.39 -51.17 27.21
C GLN A 220 -3.04 -52.63 27.50
N LEU A 221 -3.90 -53.58 27.10
CA LEU A 221 -3.63 -55.01 27.26
C LEU A 221 -2.38 -55.46 26.48
N GLU A 222 -2.20 -54.96 25.27
CA GLU A 222 -0.99 -55.24 24.49
C GLU A 222 0.25 -54.66 25.18
N LEU A 223 0.18 -53.42 25.70
CA LEU A 223 1.28 -52.81 26.45
C LEU A 223 1.64 -53.63 27.69
N ASP A 224 0.65 -54.06 28.47
CA ASP A 224 0.87 -54.85 29.67
C ASP A 224 1.42 -56.23 29.33
N ARG A 225 0.97 -56.84 28.22
CA ARG A 225 1.58 -58.07 27.70
C ARG A 225 3.06 -57.88 27.37
N TRP A 226 3.42 -56.78 26.71
CA TRP A 226 4.82 -56.47 26.40
C TRP A 226 5.64 -56.15 27.66
N LYS A 227 5.06 -55.47 28.65
CA LYS A 227 5.70 -55.22 29.94
C LYS A 227 5.96 -56.52 30.70
N SER A 228 4.96 -57.40 30.82
CA SER A 228 5.13 -58.70 31.47
C SER A 228 6.18 -59.55 30.76
N LYS A 229 6.19 -59.56 29.42
CA LYS A 229 7.22 -60.26 28.64
C LYS A 229 8.61 -59.66 28.87
N ARG A 230 8.71 -58.34 28.99
CA ARG A 230 9.98 -57.67 29.31
C ARG A 230 10.43 -58.04 30.73
N GLU A 231 9.53 -58.06 31.70
CA GLU A 231 9.82 -58.43 33.09
C GLU A 231 10.29 -59.89 33.17
N GLU A 232 9.62 -60.80 32.48
CA GLU A 232 10.01 -62.21 32.39
C GLU A 232 11.40 -62.39 31.76
N MET A 233 11.73 -61.61 30.72
CA MET A 233 13.07 -61.59 30.13
C MET A 233 14.13 -60.99 31.07
N PHE A 234 13.75 -60.05 31.94
CA PHE A 234 14.64 -59.44 32.94
C PHE A 234 14.91 -60.39 34.11
N GLU A 235 13.92 -61.15 34.57
CA GLU A 235 14.08 -62.18 35.62
C GLU A 235 14.95 -63.37 35.17
N GLN A 236 15.19 -63.51 33.86
CA GLN A 236 16.04 -64.57 33.29
C GLN A 236 17.54 -64.18 33.16
N LEU A 237 17.91 -62.94 33.52
CA LEU A 237 19.29 -62.41 33.47
C LEU A 237 19.92 -62.37 34.86
#